data_AF-A0A0B7AFC1-F1
#
_entry.id   AF-A0A0B7AFC1-F1
#
_cell.length_a   1.000
_cell.length_b   1.000
_cell.length_c   1.000
_cell.angle_alpha   90.00
_cell.angle_beta   90.00
_cell.angle_gamma   90.00
#
_symmetry.space_group_name_H-M   'P 1'
#
loop_
_entity.id
_entity.type
_entity.pdbx_description
1 polymer ?
#
loop_
_entity_poly.entity_id
_entity_poly.type
_entity_poly.pdbx_seq_one_letter_code
_entity_poly.pdbx_strand_id
1 'polypeptide(L)'
;MSKPDPKAKQVSIGRKKFNMDPKKGIEYLIEHGLLQNTADDVARFLFQGEGLNKTAIGDYLGERNDFNMAVLKSFVNLHEFTDMILVQALRQFLWSFRLPGEAQKIDRM
;
A
#
# COMPACT_ATOMS: atom_id res chain seq x y z
N MET A 1 -19.86 -7.57 -26.62
CA MET A 1 -19.84 -7.02 -25.24
C MET A 1 -18.99 -7.94 -24.39
N SER A 2 -17.73 -7.58 -24.11
CA SER A 2 -16.84 -8.39 -23.29
C SER A 2 -17.35 -8.44 -21.85
N LYS A 3 -17.61 -9.64 -21.33
CA LYS A 3 -17.91 -9.84 -19.91
C LYS A 3 -16.75 -9.26 -19.08
N PRO A 4 -17.00 -8.51 -17.99
CA PRO A 4 -15.91 -8.01 -17.17
C PRO A 4 -15.11 -9.19 -16.63
N ASP A 5 -13.79 -9.12 -16.78
CA ASP A 5 -12.84 -10.13 -16.33
C ASP A 5 -13.16 -10.53 -14.88
N PRO A 6 -13.37 -11.82 -14.57
CA PRO A 6 -13.72 -12.26 -13.22
C PRO A 6 -12.67 -11.84 -12.18
N LYS A 7 -11.41 -11.71 -12.60
CA LYS A 7 -10.31 -11.17 -11.78
C LYS A 7 -10.51 -9.71 -11.38
N ALA A 8 -11.01 -8.86 -12.29
CA ALA A 8 -11.23 -7.44 -12.00
C ALA A 8 -12.26 -7.23 -10.88
N LYS A 9 -13.30 -8.08 -10.83
CA LYS A 9 -14.28 -8.08 -9.73
C LYS A 9 -13.63 -8.48 -8.41
N GLN A 10 -12.81 -9.53 -8.39
CA GLN A 10 -12.14 -9.98 -7.17
C GLN A 10 -11.13 -8.95 -6.65
N VAL A 11 -10.39 -8.29 -7.54
CA VAL A 11 -9.49 -7.17 -7.16
C VAL A 11 -10.28 -6.03 -6.52
N SER A 12 -11.43 -5.66 -7.09
CA SER A 12 -12.30 -4.63 -6.49
C SER A 12 -12.78 -5.02 -5.08
N ILE A 13 -13.13 -6.30 -4.87
CA ILE A 13 -13.51 -6.81 -3.54
C ILE A 13 -12.33 -6.76 -2.58
N GLY A 14 -11.13 -7.19 -3.01
CA GLY A 14 -9.91 -7.14 -2.21
C GLY A 14 -9.54 -5.72 -1.79
N ARG A 15 -9.66 -4.74 -2.70
CA ARG A 15 -9.47 -3.30 -2.40
C ARG A 15 -10.49 -2.79 -1.37
N LYS A 16 -11.77 -3.16 -1.50
CA LYS A 16 -12.80 -2.81 -0.50
C LYS A 16 -12.48 -3.41 0.87
N LYS A 17 -12.06 -4.68 0.90
CA LYS A 17 -11.61 -5.35 2.13
C LYS A 17 -10.41 -4.63 2.73
N PHE A 18 -9.42 -4.28 1.93
CA PHE A 18 -8.25 -3.51 2.37
C PHE A 18 -8.64 -2.18 3.02
N ASN A 19 -9.60 -1.46 2.43
CA ASN A 19 -10.08 -0.19 2.99
C ASN A 19 -10.79 -0.33 4.34
N MET A 20 -11.32 -1.52 4.65
CA MET A 20 -11.92 -1.84 5.95
C MET A 20 -10.90 -2.41 6.93
N ASP A 21 -10.06 -3.31 6.46
CA ASP A 21 -9.05 -4.05 7.22
C ASP A 21 -7.87 -4.33 6.26
N PRO A 22 -6.78 -3.54 6.35
CA PRO A 22 -5.68 -3.62 5.41
C PRO A 22 -5.06 -5.02 5.37
N LYS A 23 -4.92 -5.65 6.53
CA LYS A 23 -4.33 -6.98 6.68
C LYS A 23 -5.17 -8.03 5.96
N LYS A 24 -6.48 -8.09 6.25
CA LYS A 24 -7.40 -9.04 5.60
C LYS A 24 -7.56 -8.77 4.11
N GLY A 25 -7.45 -7.52 3.68
CA GLY A 25 -7.47 -7.15 2.27
C GLY A 25 -6.31 -7.76 1.51
N ILE A 26 -5.09 -7.64 2.04
CA ILE A 26 -3.88 -8.23 1.46
C ILE A 26 -3.97 -9.77 1.49
N GLU A 27 -4.36 -10.37 2.61
CA GLU A 27 -4.56 -11.83 2.69
C GLU A 27 -5.53 -12.34 1.63
N TYR A 28 -6.70 -11.68 1.48
CA TYR A 28 -7.68 -12.05 0.48
C TYR A 28 -7.13 -11.99 -0.95
N LEU A 29 -6.36 -10.95 -1.27
CA LEU A 29 -5.74 -10.79 -2.59
C LEU A 29 -4.70 -11.89 -2.84
N ILE A 30 -3.92 -12.27 -1.82
CA ILE A 30 -2.93 -13.34 -1.90
C ILE A 30 -3.60 -14.70 -2.09
N GLU A 31 -4.60 -15.02 -1.27
CA GLU A 31 -5.33 -16.30 -1.32
C GLU A 31 -6.01 -16.53 -2.68
N HIS A 32 -6.48 -15.45 -3.32
CA HIS A 32 -7.11 -15.52 -4.65
C HIS A 32 -6.09 -15.46 -5.80
N GLY A 33 -4.79 -15.43 -5.52
CA GLY A 33 -3.73 -15.34 -6.52
C GLY A 33 -3.72 -14.03 -7.30
N LEU A 34 -4.24 -12.94 -6.70
CA LEU A 34 -4.30 -11.60 -7.27
C LEU A 34 -3.08 -10.75 -6.88
N LEU A 35 -2.41 -11.12 -5.80
CA LEU A 35 -1.23 -10.46 -5.27
C LEU A 35 -0.24 -11.52 -4.78
N GLN A 36 1.05 -11.33 -5.00
CA GLN A 36 2.03 -12.22 -4.39
C GLN A 36 2.29 -11.84 -2.94
N ASN A 37 2.59 -12.83 -2.10
CA ASN A 37 2.97 -12.60 -0.71
C ASN A 37 4.43 -12.14 -0.58
N THR A 38 4.80 -11.12 -1.36
CA THR A 38 6.14 -10.53 -1.37
C THR A 38 6.03 -9.05 -1.00
N ALA A 39 7.05 -8.53 -0.33
CA ALA A 39 7.06 -7.13 0.08
C ALA A 39 6.98 -6.16 -1.11
N ASP A 40 7.62 -6.53 -2.22
CA ASP A 40 7.67 -5.74 -3.45
C ASP A 40 6.33 -5.69 -4.18
N ASP A 41 5.63 -6.82 -4.35
CA ASP A 41 4.31 -6.84 -4.97
C ASP A 41 3.28 -6.07 -4.13
N VAL A 42 3.29 -6.27 -2.81
CA VAL A 42 2.40 -5.53 -1.90
C VAL A 42 2.72 -4.04 -1.95
N ALA A 43 4.01 -3.64 -1.95
CA ALA A 43 4.40 -2.25 -2.07
C ALA A 43 3.92 -1.62 -3.38
N ARG A 44 4.07 -2.31 -4.51
CA ARG A 44 3.56 -1.85 -5.81
C ARG A 44 2.04 -1.69 -5.81
N PHE A 45 1.32 -2.62 -5.20
CA PHE A 45 -0.13 -2.54 -5.05
C PHE A 45 -0.55 -1.31 -4.23
N LEU A 46 0.11 -1.05 -3.11
CA LEU A 46 -0.13 0.13 -2.29
C LEU A 46 0.24 1.42 -3.04
N PHE A 47 1.34 1.42 -3.78
CA PHE A 47 1.84 2.58 -4.53
C PHE A 47 0.90 2.95 -5.68
N GLN A 48 0.34 1.96 -6.37
CA GLN A 48 -0.65 2.20 -7.41
C GLN A 48 -1.90 2.91 -6.85
N GLY A 49 -2.26 2.64 -5.59
CA GLY A 49 -3.27 3.39 -4.84
C GLY A 49 -4.69 3.38 -5.42
N GLU A 50 -4.94 2.58 -6.45
CA GLU A 50 -6.17 2.66 -7.24
C GLU A 50 -7.36 2.08 -6.46
N GLY A 51 -8.22 2.96 -5.93
CA GLY A 51 -9.36 2.56 -5.11
C GLY A 51 -9.00 2.14 -3.68
N LEU A 52 -7.77 2.44 -3.24
CA LEU A 52 -7.31 2.22 -1.87
C LEU A 52 -7.42 3.51 -1.05
N ASN A 53 -7.78 3.36 0.23
CA ASN A 53 -7.84 4.47 1.16
C ASN A 53 -6.43 4.81 1.64
N LYS A 54 -5.98 6.05 1.40
CA LYS A 54 -4.66 6.55 1.83
C LYS A 54 -4.41 6.40 3.33
N THR A 55 -5.46 6.49 4.15
CA THR A 55 -5.37 6.25 5.59
C THR A 55 -5.09 4.78 5.90
N ALA A 56 -5.75 3.85 5.20
CA ALA A 56 -5.51 2.41 5.34
C ALA A 56 -4.10 2.02 4.88
N ILE A 57 -3.59 2.66 3.82
CA ILE A 57 -2.20 2.48 3.35
C ILE A 57 -1.23 2.92 4.45
N GLY A 58 -1.40 4.14 4.98
CA GLY A 58 -0.53 4.64 6.05
C GLY A 58 -0.60 3.78 7.31
N ASP A 59 -1.78 3.32 7.69
CA ASP A 59 -1.93 2.44 8.85
C ASP A 59 -1.18 1.11 8.65
N TYR A 60 -1.32 0.49 7.48
CA TYR A 60 -0.60 -0.75 7.13
C TYR A 60 0.92 -0.55 7.08
N LEU A 61 1.41 0.55 6.51
CA LEU A 61 2.83 0.85 6.43
C LEU A 61 3.44 1.18 7.80
N GLY A 62 2.65 1.71 8.74
CA GLY A 62 3.09 2.08 10.09
C GLY A 62 3.13 0.93 11.10
N GLU A 63 2.67 -0.26 10.72
CA GLU A 63 2.64 -1.42 11.60
C GLU A 63 4.03 -1.90 12.03
N ARG A 64 4.13 -2.46 13.24
CA ARG A 64 5.40 -2.95 13.83
C ARG A 64 5.96 -4.23 13.17
N ASN A 65 5.22 -4.81 12.26
CA ASN A 65 5.47 -6.17 11.78
C ASN A 65 6.63 -6.19 10.77
N ASP A 66 7.50 -7.21 10.80
CA ASP A 66 8.66 -7.31 9.90
C ASP A 66 8.30 -7.26 8.43
N PHE A 67 7.19 -7.90 8.06
CA PHE A 67 6.67 -7.86 6.69
C PHE A 67 6.23 -6.44 6.29
N ASN A 68 5.53 -5.73 7.18
CA ASN A 68 5.08 -4.36 6.93
C ASN A 68 6.26 -3.39 6.79
N MET A 69 7.32 -3.57 7.59
CA MET A 69 8.56 -2.81 7.45
C MET A 69 9.27 -3.11 6.12
N ALA A 70 9.30 -4.37 5.68
CA ALA A 70 9.85 -4.73 4.38
C ALA A 70 9.03 -4.13 3.21
N VAL A 71 7.70 -4.11 3.34
CA VAL A 71 6.80 -3.45 2.39
C VAL A 71 7.05 -1.95 2.36
N LEU A 72 7.18 -1.30 3.51
CA LEU A 72 7.52 0.13 3.61
C LEU A 72 8.84 0.42 2.91
N LYS A 73 9.88 -0.36 3.16
CA LYS A 73 11.18 -0.20 2.49
C LYS A 73 11.05 -0.32 0.97
N SER A 74 10.28 -1.30 0.50
CA SER A 74 10.02 -1.50 -0.93
C SER A 74 9.20 -0.34 -1.50
N PHE A 75 8.22 0.17 -0.75
CA PHE A 75 7.37 1.30 -1.13
C PHE A 75 8.15 2.61 -1.25
N VAL A 76 9.08 2.86 -0.31
CA VAL A 76 10.01 4.00 -0.38
C VAL A 76 10.91 3.86 -1.61
N ASN A 77 11.44 2.66 -1.90
CA ASN A 77 12.28 2.41 -3.08
C ASN A 77 11.53 2.60 -4.41
N LEU A 78 10.20 2.49 -4.44
CA LEU A 78 9.40 2.78 -5.63
C LEU A 78 9.31 4.28 -5.93
N HIS A 79 9.61 5.15 -4.96
CA HIS A 79 9.69 6.58 -5.20
C HIS A 79 11.06 6.95 -5.75
N GLU A 80 11.09 7.54 -6.95
CA GLU A 80 12.30 8.16 -7.46
C GLU A 80 12.49 9.54 -6.83
N PHE A 81 13.48 9.65 -5.94
CA PHE A 81 13.88 10.91 -5.31
C PHE A 81 15.11 11.56 -5.99
N THR A 82 15.60 10.98 -7.09
CA THR A 82 16.75 11.49 -7.83
C THR A 82 16.49 12.93 -8.30
N ASP A 83 17.46 13.81 -8.08
CA ASP A 83 17.40 15.25 -8.41
C ASP A 83 16.27 16.05 -7.72
N MET A 84 15.63 15.51 -6.69
CA MET A 84 14.60 16.21 -5.92
C MET A 84 15.17 16.86 -4.66
N ILE A 85 14.70 18.08 -4.35
CA ILE A 85 14.97 18.68 -3.04
C ILE A 85 14.16 17.99 -1.94
N LEU A 86 14.66 17.99 -0.71
CA LEU A 86 14.03 17.32 0.44
C LEU A 86 12.52 17.61 0.56
N VAL A 87 12.12 18.87 0.37
CA VAL A 87 10.70 19.29 0.47
C VAL A 87 9.83 18.67 -0.65
N GLN A 88 10.38 18.48 -1.85
CA GLN A 88 9.68 17.86 -2.97
C GLN A 88 9.54 16.35 -2.75
N ALA A 89 10.63 15.69 -2.33
CA ALA A 89 10.61 14.26 -1.98
C ALA A 89 9.61 13.99 -0.84
N LEU A 90 9.63 14.80 0.22
CA LEU A 90 8.67 14.71 1.32
C LEU A 90 7.23 14.94 0.85
N ARG A 91 6.99 15.95 0.00
CA ARG A 91 5.64 16.21 -0.52
C ARG A 91 5.12 15.02 -1.32
N GLN A 92 5.95 14.43 -2.18
CA GLN A 92 5.56 13.25 -2.96
C GLN A 92 5.29 12.06 -2.06
N PHE A 93 6.18 11.77 -1.12
CA PHE A 93 6.03 10.66 -0.18
C PHE A 93 4.75 10.77 0.64
N LEU A 94 4.47 11.96 1.20
CA LEU A 94 3.25 12.27 1.96
C LEU A 94 2.00 12.38 1.08
N TRP A 95 2.14 12.41 -0.25
CA TRP A 95 1.00 12.37 -1.17
C TRP A 95 0.49 10.96 -1.39
N SER A 96 1.37 9.96 -1.29
CA SER A 96 1.07 8.56 -1.58
C SER A 96 0.22 7.89 -0.49
N PHE A 97 0.33 8.34 0.76
CA PHE A 97 -0.47 7.84 1.88
C PHE A 97 -0.76 8.95 2.89
N ARG A 98 -1.67 8.69 3.84
CA ARG A 98 -1.95 9.63 4.92
C ARG A 98 -1.19 9.19 6.17
N LEU A 99 -0.39 10.09 6.73
CA LEU A 99 0.35 9.81 7.97
C LEU A 99 -0.61 9.35 9.08
N PRO A 100 -0.31 8.22 9.75
CA PRO A 100 -1.05 7.82 10.93
C PRO A 100 -0.88 8.86 12.05
N GLY A 101 -1.91 9.05 12.87
CA GLY A 101 -1.87 10.03 13.97
C GLY A 101 -1.01 9.59 15.17
N GLU A 102 -0.59 8.32 15.20
CA GLU A 102 0.20 7.75 16.28
C GLU A 102 1.70 8.09 16.11
N ALA A 103 2.27 8.82 17.05
CA ALA A 103 3.68 9.24 17.00
C ALA A 103 4.66 8.08 16.76
N GLN A 104 4.38 6.89 17.33
CA GLN A 104 5.21 5.70 17.13
C GLN A 104 5.18 5.14 15.70
N LYS A 105 4.09 5.36 14.96
CA LYS A 105 3.98 4.95 13.55
C LYS A 105 4.68 5.97 12.65
N ILE A 106 4.57 7.26 12.99
CA ILE A 106 5.28 8.35 12.30
C ILE A 106 6.80 8.19 12.42
N ASP A 107 7.32 7.90 13.62
CA ASP A 107 8.77 7.74 13.88
C ASP A 107 9.42 6.61 13.06
N ARG A 108 8.63 5.66 12.57
CA ARG A 108 9.11 4.53 11.75
C ARG A 108 9.06 4.78 10.24
N MET A 109 8.34 5.81 9.81
CA MET A 109 8.16 6.15 8.40
C MET A 109 9.19 7.17 7.95
#